data_AF-A0A8B9NFK4-F1
#
_entry.id   AF-A0A8B9NFK4-F1
#
_cell.length_a   1.000
_cell.length_b   1.000
_cell.length_c   1.000
_cell.angle_alpha   90.00
_cell.angle_beta   90.00
_cell.angle_gamma   90.00
#
_symmetry.space_group_name_H-M   'P 1'
#
loop_
_entity.id
_entity.type
_entity.pdbx_description
1 polymer ?
#
loop_
_entity_poly.entity_id
_entity_poly.type
_entity_poly.pdbx_seq_one_letter_code
_entity_poly.pdbx_strand_id
1 'polypeptide(L)'
;MSRPAETGSPGPRTSDFYRTSPGLPGRFQQPACFRGYGQPEPHPRYRTANRVYGSKAPTVHEVPTSFHVTSHAFSNTLAQCGMYRNNGLNTSLEKSHVTGPDNFITAYDHLNFHPSYNPSGPSHC
;
A
#
# COMPACT_ATOMS: atom_id res chain seq x y z
N MET A 1 5.70 19.22 -43.73
CA MET A 1 4.23 19.38 -43.81
C MET A 1 3.61 18.48 -42.75
N SER A 2 3.23 19.06 -41.61
CA SER A 2 2.63 18.30 -40.50
C SER A 2 1.19 17.97 -40.85
N ARG A 3 0.86 16.68 -40.90
CA ARG A 3 -0.51 16.20 -41.18
C ARG A 3 -1.44 16.68 -40.06
N PRO A 4 -2.60 17.30 -40.37
CA PRO A 4 -3.54 17.70 -39.35
C PRO A 4 -4.08 16.46 -38.62
N ALA A 5 -4.24 16.57 -37.31
CA ALA A 5 -4.83 15.54 -36.48
C ALA A 5 -6.30 15.37 -36.87
N GLU A 6 -6.60 14.29 -37.59
CA GLU A 6 -7.98 13.86 -37.82
C GLU A 6 -8.68 13.71 -36.47
N THR A 7 -9.78 14.45 -36.26
CA THR A 7 -10.76 14.20 -35.21
C THR A 7 -11.50 12.91 -35.54
N GLY A 8 -10.78 11.79 -35.43
CA GLY A 8 -11.25 10.46 -35.73
C GLY A 8 -12.16 9.94 -34.64
N SER A 9 -13.17 9.19 -35.06
CA SER A 9 -14.04 8.35 -34.24
C SER A 9 -13.27 7.70 -33.08
N PRO A 10 -13.86 7.55 -31.89
CA PRO A 10 -13.19 6.85 -30.79
C PRO A 10 -12.72 5.49 -31.29
N GLY A 11 -11.42 5.22 -31.15
CA GLY A 11 -10.81 3.97 -31.59
C GLY A 11 -11.50 2.73 -30.98
N PRO A 12 -11.23 1.52 -31.51
CA PRO A 12 -11.90 0.30 -31.09
C PRO A 12 -11.80 0.12 -29.58
N ARG A 13 -12.93 -0.15 -28.92
CA ARG A 13 -12.97 -0.36 -27.47
C ARG A 13 -12.88 -1.84 -27.15
N THR A 14 -12.16 -2.18 -26.09
CA THR A 14 -11.96 -3.57 -25.69
C THR A 14 -13.26 -4.29 -25.33
N SER A 15 -14.24 -3.58 -24.75
CA SER A 15 -15.57 -4.16 -24.44
C SER A 15 -16.38 -4.57 -25.67
N ASP A 16 -16.10 -3.99 -26.83
CA ASP A 16 -16.86 -4.27 -28.05
C ASP A 16 -16.47 -5.64 -28.62
N PHE A 17 -15.25 -6.11 -28.31
CA PHE A 17 -14.70 -7.37 -28.78
C PHE A 17 -14.65 -8.45 -27.68
N TYR A 18 -14.50 -8.05 -26.42
CA TYR A 18 -14.29 -8.97 -25.30
C TYR A 18 -15.17 -8.60 -24.10
N ARG A 19 -15.50 -9.60 -23.29
CA ARG A 19 -16.11 -9.39 -21.98
C ARG A 19 -15.07 -8.81 -21.00
N THR A 20 -15.28 -7.58 -20.55
CA THR A 20 -14.39 -6.87 -19.62
C THR A 20 -14.96 -6.82 -18.21
N SER A 21 -14.09 -6.64 -17.21
CA SER A 21 -14.52 -6.42 -15.83
C SER A 21 -15.06 -5.00 -15.64
N PRO A 22 -16.04 -4.78 -14.73
CA PRO A 22 -16.66 -3.47 -14.54
C PRO A 22 -15.69 -2.38 -14.03
N GLY A 23 -14.57 -2.78 -13.42
CA GLY A 23 -13.53 -1.89 -12.91
C GLY A 23 -12.32 -1.73 -13.83
N LEU A 24 -12.41 -2.11 -15.10
CA LEU A 24 -11.28 -2.01 -16.02
C LEU A 24 -10.88 -0.53 -16.25
N PRO A 25 -9.61 -0.14 -16.00
CA PRO A 25 -9.16 1.23 -16.24
C PRO A 25 -9.40 1.67 -17.69
N GLY A 26 -9.81 2.93 -17.87
CA GLY A 26 -10.12 3.51 -19.19
C GLY A 26 -9.00 3.34 -20.23
N ARG A 27 -7.74 3.36 -19.79
CA ARG A 27 -6.58 3.13 -20.67
C ARG A 27 -6.55 1.75 -21.33
N PHE A 28 -7.04 0.71 -20.66
CA PHE A 28 -7.14 -0.64 -21.24
C PHE A 28 -8.46 -0.84 -21.98
N GLN A 29 -9.47 -0.03 -21.65
CA GLN A 29 -10.73 0.01 -22.40
C GLN A 29 -10.56 0.69 -23.77
N GLN A 30 -9.63 1.64 -23.90
CA GLN A 30 -9.36 2.39 -25.13
C GLN A 30 -7.85 2.39 -25.44
N PRO A 31 -7.31 1.34 -26.09
CA PRO A 31 -5.88 1.23 -26.36
C PRO A 31 -5.31 2.37 -27.20
N ALA A 32 -6.14 3.06 -27.98
CA ALA A 32 -5.76 4.24 -28.73
C ALA A 32 -5.19 5.39 -27.87
N CYS A 33 -5.41 5.38 -26.54
CA CYS A 33 -4.81 6.37 -25.66
C CYS A 33 -3.30 6.20 -25.45
N PHE A 34 -2.74 5.01 -25.73
CA PHE A 34 -1.31 4.75 -25.61
C PHE A 34 -0.53 5.47 -26.72
N ARG A 35 0.46 6.29 -26.33
CA ARG A 35 1.27 7.12 -27.23
C ARG A 35 2.74 6.67 -27.21
N GLY A 36 3.50 7.05 -28.22
CA GLY A 36 4.95 6.81 -28.29
C GLY A 36 5.37 5.53 -29.02
N TYR A 37 4.40 4.73 -29.46
CA TYR A 37 4.61 3.60 -30.36
C TYR A 37 4.57 4.05 -31.81
N GLY A 38 5.20 3.29 -32.71
CA GLY A 38 5.23 3.64 -34.13
C GLY A 38 6.13 4.84 -34.40
N GLN A 39 7.45 4.66 -34.25
CA GLN A 39 8.42 5.67 -34.67
C GLN A 39 8.41 5.82 -36.19
N PRO A 40 8.54 7.05 -36.74
CA PRO A 40 8.53 7.29 -38.17
C PRO A 40 9.58 6.43 -38.87
N GLU A 41 9.18 5.78 -39.97
CA GLU A 41 9.97 4.73 -40.60
C GLU A 41 11.38 5.24 -40.94
N PRO A 42 12.44 4.59 -40.42
CA PRO A 42 13.79 5.04 -40.71
C PRO A 42 14.15 4.60 -42.12
N HIS A 43 15.20 5.20 -42.65
CA HIS A 43 15.77 4.77 -43.91
C HIS A 43 15.98 3.24 -43.92
N PRO A 44 15.48 2.50 -44.94
CA PRO A 44 15.51 1.03 -44.95
C PRO A 44 16.90 0.41 -44.74
N ARG A 45 17.96 1.10 -45.18
CA ARG A 45 19.37 0.70 -45.02
C ARG A 45 19.92 0.84 -43.59
N TYR A 46 19.32 1.70 -42.75
CA TYR A 46 19.81 2.00 -41.41
C TYR A 46 18.78 1.52 -40.37
N ARG A 47 18.61 0.20 -40.27
CA ARG A 47 17.75 -0.46 -39.29
C ARG A 47 18.57 -1.28 -38.32
N THR A 48 18.20 -1.22 -37.04
CA THR A 48 18.76 -2.06 -35.98
C THR A 48 17.68 -3.01 -35.45
N ALA A 49 18.08 -4.16 -34.91
CA ALA A 49 17.13 -5.13 -34.35
C ALA A 49 16.34 -4.56 -33.16
N ASN A 50 16.98 -3.73 -32.33
CA ASN A 50 16.37 -3.10 -31.16
C ASN A 50 15.17 -2.21 -31.53
N ARG A 51 15.09 -1.72 -32.78
CA ARG A 51 13.98 -0.91 -33.26
C ARG A 51 12.65 -1.67 -33.31
N VAL A 52 12.68 -3.00 -33.42
CA VAL A 52 11.46 -3.82 -33.45
C VAL A 52 10.68 -3.66 -32.14
N TYR A 53 11.39 -3.54 -31.01
CA TYR A 53 10.78 -3.29 -29.71
C TYR A 53 10.11 -1.91 -29.68
N GLY A 54 8.85 -1.85 -29.23
CA GLY A 54 8.06 -0.62 -29.18
C GLY A 54 7.63 -0.04 -30.54
N SER A 55 7.93 -0.73 -31.66
CA SER A 55 7.54 -0.26 -32.99
C SER A 55 6.03 -0.31 -33.25
N LYS A 56 5.29 -1.19 -32.58
CA LYS A 56 3.86 -1.41 -32.77
C LYS A 56 3.07 -0.91 -31.56
N ALA A 57 1.97 -0.21 -31.81
CA ALA A 57 1.07 0.25 -30.77
C ALA A 57 0.20 -0.92 -30.26
N PRO A 58 -0.13 -0.94 -28.96
CA PRO A 58 -0.98 -1.97 -28.39
C PRO A 58 -2.42 -1.90 -28.95
N THR A 59 -3.01 -3.07 -29.18
CA THR A 59 -4.35 -3.24 -29.74
C THR A 59 -5.34 -3.82 -28.71
N VAL A 60 -6.63 -3.84 -29.05
CA VAL A 60 -7.70 -4.41 -28.20
C VAL A 60 -7.49 -5.90 -27.89
N HIS A 61 -6.70 -6.61 -28.69
CA HIS A 61 -6.40 -8.03 -28.54
C HIS A 61 -5.18 -8.31 -27.67
N GLU A 62 -4.39 -7.28 -27.35
CA GLU A 62 -3.16 -7.38 -26.56
C GLU A 62 -3.33 -6.83 -25.13
N VAL A 63 -4.29 -5.92 -24.94
CA VAL A 63 -4.59 -5.33 -23.62
C VAL A 63 -5.37 -6.30 -22.73
N PRO A 64 -5.23 -6.21 -21.39
CA PRO A 64 -5.94 -7.07 -20.47
C PRO A 64 -7.44 -6.74 -20.38
N THR A 65 -8.27 -7.75 -20.15
CA THR A 65 -9.73 -7.62 -19.94
C THR A 65 -10.13 -7.41 -18.48
N SER A 66 -9.22 -7.66 -17.55
CA SER A 66 -9.35 -7.39 -16.12
C SER A 66 -8.04 -6.83 -15.54
N PHE A 67 -8.14 -5.98 -14.52
CA PHE A 67 -6.99 -5.38 -13.87
C PHE A 67 -7.23 -5.25 -12.37
N HIS A 68 -6.45 -5.99 -11.58
CA HIS A 68 -6.58 -6.03 -10.12
C HIS A 68 -5.31 -5.46 -9.49
N VAL A 69 -5.41 -4.25 -8.95
CA VAL A 69 -4.29 -3.58 -8.28
C VAL A 69 -4.55 -3.46 -6.80
N THR A 70 -3.47 -3.60 -6.02
CA THR A 70 -3.46 -3.29 -4.59
C THR A 70 -3.39 -1.78 -4.39
N SER A 71 -4.39 -1.21 -3.73
CA SER A 71 -4.36 0.21 -3.37
C SER A 71 -3.30 0.45 -2.30
N HIS A 72 -2.39 1.40 -2.57
CA HIS A 72 -1.42 1.87 -1.59
C HIS A 72 -1.89 3.14 -0.86
N ALA A 73 -3.16 3.54 -1.00
CA ALA A 73 -3.67 4.79 -0.42
C ALA A 73 -3.43 4.89 1.09
N PHE A 74 -3.72 3.81 1.85
CA PHE A 74 -3.48 3.76 3.30
C PHE A 74 -1.99 3.81 3.65
N SER A 75 -1.15 3.04 2.96
CA SER A 75 0.28 3.05 3.24
C SER A 75 0.93 4.37 2.86
N ASN A 76 0.48 5.02 1.79
CA ASN A 76 1.00 6.32 1.34
C ASN A 76 0.71 7.43 2.35
N THR A 77 -0.46 7.42 3.01
CA THR A 77 -0.75 8.41 4.05
C THR A 77 0.13 8.21 5.28
N LEU A 78 0.32 6.97 5.73
CA LEU A 78 1.17 6.67 6.88
C LEU A 78 2.67 6.83 6.60
N ALA A 79 3.12 6.54 5.38
CA ALA A 79 4.52 6.69 5.00
C ALA A 79 5.02 8.14 5.11
N GLN A 80 4.13 9.13 4.98
CA GLN A 80 4.48 10.54 5.17
C GLN A 80 4.84 10.87 6.62
N CYS A 81 4.33 10.13 7.60
CA CYS A 81 4.59 10.36 9.02
C CYS A 81 6.00 9.91 9.46
N GLY A 82 6.74 9.20 8.60
CA GLY A 82 8.10 8.74 8.88
C GLY A 82 8.16 7.59 9.88
N MET A 83 9.34 7.38 10.47
CA MET A 83 9.57 6.29 11.41
C MET A 83 8.93 6.59 12.77
N TYR A 84 8.17 5.65 13.30
CA TYR A 84 7.59 5.75 14.65
C TYR A 84 8.69 5.96 15.70
N ARG A 85 8.44 6.90 16.62
CA ARG A 85 9.27 7.14 17.82
C ARG A 85 8.38 7.10 19.05
N ASN A 86 8.81 6.35 20.06
CA ASN A 86 8.15 6.33 21.35
C ASN A 86 8.76 7.41 22.25
N ASN A 87 7.98 8.45 22.56
CA ASN A 87 8.36 9.51 23.52
C ASN A 87 7.52 9.46 24.82
N GLY A 88 6.80 8.36 25.05
CA GLY A 88 5.98 8.19 26.25
C GLY A 88 6.83 7.90 27.49
N LEU A 89 6.45 8.47 28.63
CA LEU A 89 7.02 8.10 29.92
C LEU A 89 6.40 6.78 30.40
N ASN A 90 7.21 5.93 31.03
CA ASN A 90 6.67 4.76 31.72
C ASN A 90 5.95 5.23 32.98
N THR A 91 4.63 5.09 33.01
CA THR A 91 3.74 5.45 34.12
C THR A 91 3.07 4.24 34.74
N SER A 92 3.46 3.01 34.34
CA SER A 92 2.92 1.83 34.98
C SER A 92 3.34 1.79 36.44
N LEU A 93 2.38 1.79 37.35
CA LEU A 93 2.63 1.45 38.75
C LEU A 93 3.05 -0.02 38.84
N GLU A 94 3.94 -0.31 39.78
CA GLU A 94 4.37 -1.67 40.09
C GLU A 94 3.13 -2.53 40.38
N LYS A 95 2.96 -3.63 39.66
CA LYS A 95 1.84 -4.58 39.87
C LYS A 95 2.28 -5.81 40.64
N SER A 96 3.39 -5.72 41.37
CA SER A 96 3.84 -6.86 42.16
C SER A 96 2.73 -7.17 43.17
N HIS A 97 2.50 -8.47 43.38
CA HIS A 97 1.55 -8.87 44.40
C HIS A 97 2.02 -8.28 45.74
N VAL A 98 3.31 -8.48 46.04
CA VAL A 98 3.99 -8.12 47.30
C VAL A 98 4.11 -6.62 47.56
N THR A 99 4.40 -5.80 46.55
CA THR A 99 4.73 -4.36 46.66
C THR A 99 3.88 -3.49 45.72
N GLY A 100 2.69 -3.98 45.34
CA GLY A 100 1.75 -3.24 44.51
C GLY A 100 1.22 -1.97 45.19
N PRO A 101 0.41 -1.15 44.48
CA PRO A 101 -0.17 0.08 45.02
C PRO A 101 -0.98 -0.11 46.30
N ASP A 102 -1.53 -1.31 46.50
CA ASP A 102 -2.27 -1.68 47.71
C ASP A 102 -1.35 -2.12 48.87
N ASN A 103 -0.02 -2.09 48.70
CA ASN A 103 1.00 -2.52 49.66
C ASN A 103 2.12 -1.49 49.90
N PHE A 104 1.88 -0.21 49.59
CA PHE A 104 2.82 0.83 49.99
C PHE A 104 2.77 1.01 51.51
N ILE A 105 3.85 0.63 52.19
CA ILE A 105 4.08 1.00 53.60
C ILE A 105 4.23 2.51 53.65
N THR A 106 3.14 3.22 53.96
CA THR A 106 3.17 4.66 54.17
C THR A 106 3.58 4.96 55.60
N ALA A 107 4.16 6.14 55.85
CA ALA A 107 4.53 6.58 57.21
C ALA A 107 3.34 6.75 58.18
N TYR A 108 2.11 6.55 57.69
CA TYR A 108 0.88 6.56 58.50
C TYR A 108 0.27 5.18 58.67
N ASP A 109 0.68 4.20 57.85
CA ASP A 109 0.10 2.86 57.82
C ASP A 109 1.20 1.79 57.82
N HIS A 110 1.76 1.60 59.01
CA HIS A 110 2.85 0.66 59.27
C HIS A 110 2.37 -0.77 59.54
N LEU A 111 1.05 -0.98 59.62
CA LEU A 111 0.44 -2.27 59.98
C LEU A 111 -0.34 -2.92 58.83
N ASN A 112 -0.43 -2.28 57.66
CA ASN A 112 -0.90 -2.93 56.44
C ASN A 112 0.18 -3.84 55.85
N PHE A 113 0.30 -5.01 56.46
CA PHE A 113 1.12 -6.08 55.91
C PHE A 113 0.45 -6.70 54.68
N HIS A 114 1.26 -7.13 53.71
CA HIS A 114 0.80 -7.81 52.51
C HIS A 114 -0.10 -9.01 52.85
N PRO A 115 -1.20 -9.29 52.14
CA PRO A 115 -2.12 -10.40 52.44
C PRO A 115 -1.48 -11.79 52.50
N SER A 116 -0.29 -11.97 51.91
CA SER A 116 0.48 -13.21 52.00
C SER A 116 1.39 -13.32 53.23
N TYR A 117 1.53 -12.23 54.00
CA TYR A 117 2.17 -12.22 55.31
C TYR A 117 1.22 -12.85 56.33
N ASN A 118 1.59 -14.04 56.80
CA ASN A 118 0.87 -14.74 57.85
C ASN A 118 1.68 -14.65 59.16
N PRO A 119 1.23 -13.90 60.18
CA PRO A 119 1.94 -13.81 61.46
C PRO A 119 1.85 -15.10 62.29
N SER A 120 0.98 -16.03 61.89
CA SER A 120 0.67 -17.27 62.61
C SER A 120 1.12 -18.55 61.87
N GLY A 121 1.81 -18.42 60.73
CA GLY A 121 2.22 -19.56 59.91
C GLY A 121 3.21 -19.17 58.80
N PRO A 122 3.63 -20.11 57.94
CA PRO A 122 4.49 -19.77 56.82
C PRO A 122 3.77 -18.82 55.88
N SER A 123 4.41 -17.70 55.57
CA SER A 123 3.95 -16.77 54.52
C SER A 123 4.03 -17.46 53.16
N HIS A 124 3.03 -17.21 52.32
CA HIS A 124 2.98 -17.76 50.96
C HIS A 124 3.50 -16.72 49.96
N CYS A 125 4.16 -17.19 48.89
CA CYS A 125 4.69 -16.35 47.82
C CYS A 125 3.61 -16.03 46.79
#